data_AF-A0A539DX71-F1
#
_entry.id   AF-A0A539DX71-F1
#
_cell.length_a   1.000
_cell.length_b   1.000
_cell.length_c   1.000
_cell.angle_alpha   90.00
_cell.angle_beta   90.00
_cell.angle_gamma   90.00
#
_symmetry.space_group_name_H-M   'P 1'
#
loop_
_entity.id
_entity.type
_entity.pdbx_description
1 polymer ?
#
loop_
_entity_poly.entity_id
_entity_poly.type
_entity_poly.pdbx_seq_one_letter_code
_entity_poly.pdbx_strand_id
1 'polypeptide(L)'
;MISAIDLTHDAGQSGRAEPLHRRHDRAADQRLAELEAHAIFVIREVAAECERPVLLFSGGKDSVVMLHLARLAFEPGVIPFPVMHVDTGHNFPEVIEFRDALVAEFGVRLVVAGVQDAIDQGRVPDPGPTGSRNRLQTEPLLHEINRSSFDAAFGGARRDEDKARAKERVLSFRDAFGQWDPKNQRPELWRLYNARVRPGEHLRAFPLSDWTELDIWRYIAVNDVDLPAMYYSHRREVVERDGMLLATGPFTPPAAGELAFEETVRYRTVGDMTCTGAVRSPATDAWGVLAEIEQSRITERGATRADDRFSEAAMEDRKREGYF
;
A
#
# COMPACT_ATOMS: atom_id res chain seq x y z
N MET A 1 -1.05 36.14 -58.55
CA MET A 1 0.31 36.70 -58.73
C MET A 1 1.04 36.48 -57.42
N ILE A 2 1.90 35.45 -57.41
CA ILE A 2 2.64 34.97 -56.24
C ILE A 2 3.97 35.72 -56.19
N SER A 3 4.26 36.31 -55.03
CA SER A 3 5.52 37.00 -54.71
C SER A 3 6.58 36.01 -54.27
N ALA A 4 7.83 36.29 -54.65
CA ALA A 4 9.01 35.50 -54.36
C ALA A 4 9.63 35.85 -52.99
N ILE A 5 9.97 34.78 -52.27
CA ILE A 5 11.18 34.48 -51.48
C ILE A 5 11.76 35.59 -50.58
N ASP A 6 11.82 35.32 -49.27
CA ASP A 6 13.08 35.48 -48.55
C ASP A 6 13.30 34.38 -47.50
N LEU A 7 14.55 33.94 -47.40
CA LEU A 7 15.07 32.84 -46.59
C LEU A 7 15.73 33.44 -45.35
N THR A 8 15.24 33.11 -44.15
CA THR A 8 16.03 33.28 -42.91
C THR A 8 15.88 32.05 -42.02
N HIS A 9 17.04 31.54 -41.61
CA HIS A 9 17.24 30.49 -40.62
C HIS A 9 16.37 30.68 -39.37
N ASP A 10 15.84 29.57 -38.85
CA ASP A 10 15.87 29.38 -37.41
C ASP A 10 16.48 28.01 -37.09
N ALA A 11 17.51 28.06 -36.27
CA ALA A 11 18.32 26.93 -35.85
C ALA A 11 17.94 26.61 -34.40
N GLY A 12 17.76 25.34 -34.10
CA GLY A 12 17.78 24.86 -32.71
C GLY A 12 16.42 24.49 -32.16
N GLN A 13 15.88 23.34 -32.57
CA GLN A 13 15.23 22.47 -31.60
C GLN A 13 16.28 21.49 -31.09
N SER A 14 16.84 21.85 -29.94
CA SER A 14 17.61 20.96 -29.09
C SER A 14 16.83 19.67 -28.89
N GLY A 15 17.30 18.58 -29.50
CA GLY A 15 16.88 17.24 -29.14
C GLY A 15 17.23 17.02 -27.67
N ARG A 16 16.27 17.23 -26.79
CA ARG A 16 16.32 16.63 -25.46
C ARG A 16 16.23 15.13 -25.70
N ALA A 17 17.37 14.45 -25.60
CA ALA A 17 17.41 13.00 -25.58
C ALA A 17 16.42 12.52 -24.52
N GLU A 18 15.41 11.76 -24.93
CA GLU A 18 14.58 11.04 -23.97
C GLU A 18 15.50 10.17 -23.10
N PRO A 19 15.28 10.11 -21.77
CA PRO A 19 16.11 9.29 -20.91
C PRO A 19 16.12 7.84 -21.40
N LEU A 20 17.32 7.26 -21.48
CA LEU A 20 17.62 5.89 -21.94
C LEU A 20 16.88 4.76 -21.20
N HIS A 21 16.06 5.09 -20.20
CA HIS A 21 15.30 4.15 -19.37
C HIS A 21 13.93 3.77 -19.95
N ARG A 22 13.39 4.49 -20.95
CA ARG A 22 12.17 4.06 -21.66
C ARG A 22 12.46 3.05 -22.78
N ARG A 23 12.95 1.86 -22.43
CA ARG A 23 12.77 0.73 -23.36
C ARG A 23 11.32 0.26 -23.20
N HIS A 24 10.47 0.62 -24.15
CA HIS A 24 9.12 0.09 -24.25
C HIS A 24 9.17 -1.43 -24.45
N ASP A 25 9.05 -2.17 -23.35
CA ASP A 25 8.72 -3.58 -23.39
C ASP A 25 7.21 -3.70 -23.59
N ARG A 26 6.79 -3.92 -24.84
CA ARG A 26 5.36 -4.01 -25.18
C ARG A 26 4.61 -5.07 -24.36
N ALA A 27 5.28 -6.17 -23.99
CA ALA A 27 4.64 -7.21 -23.19
C ALA A 27 4.42 -6.74 -21.75
N ALA A 28 5.40 -6.02 -21.17
CA ALA A 28 5.27 -5.36 -19.88
C ALA A 28 4.15 -4.31 -19.88
N ASP A 29 4.13 -3.44 -20.89
CA ASP A 29 3.13 -2.38 -21.03
C ASP A 29 1.71 -2.98 -21.16
N GLN A 30 1.56 -4.04 -21.95
CA GLN A 30 0.29 -4.73 -22.11
C GLN A 30 -0.16 -5.43 -20.81
N ARG A 31 0.75 -6.11 -20.11
CA ARG A 31 0.46 -6.70 -18.79
C ARG A 31 -0.02 -5.64 -17.81
N LEU A 32 0.65 -4.50 -17.75
CA LEU A 32 0.30 -3.41 -16.84
C LEU A 32 -1.10 -2.86 -17.14
N ALA A 33 -1.44 -2.68 -18.42
CA ALA A 33 -2.77 -2.26 -18.84
C ALA A 33 -3.86 -3.29 -18.47
N GLU A 34 -3.57 -4.59 -18.61
CA GLU A 34 -4.49 -5.66 -18.21
C GLU A 34 -4.73 -5.69 -16.70
N LEU A 35 -3.68 -5.47 -15.90
CA LEU A 35 -3.72 -5.38 -14.45
C LEU A 35 -4.50 -4.13 -13.98
N GLU A 36 -4.23 -2.97 -14.59
CA GLU A 36 -4.96 -1.72 -14.34
C GLU A 36 -6.45 -1.90 -14.61
N ALA A 37 -6.81 -2.40 -15.79
CA ALA A 37 -8.19 -2.60 -16.19
C ALA A 37 -8.92 -3.58 -15.24
N HIS A 38 -8.24 -4.64 -14.79
CA HIS A 38 -8.81 -5.60 -13.86
C HIS A 38 -9.01 -5.01 -12.45
N ALA A 39 -8.04 -4.25 -11.93
CA ALA A 39 -8.18 -3.58 -10.65
C ALA A 39 -9.33 -2.57 -10.65
N ILE A 40 -9.41 -1.73 -11.70
CA ILE A 40 -10.53 -0.78 -11.89
C ILE A 40 -11.87 -1.51 -11.97
N PHE A 41 -11.92 -2.65 -12.69
CA PHE A 41 -13.13 -3.47 -12.75
C PHE A 41 -13.57 -3.95 -11.37
N VAL A 42 -12.65 -4.53 -10.57
CA VAL A 42 -12.96 -4.98 -9.20
C VAL A 42 -13.46 -3.83 -8.32
N ILE A 43 -12.82 -2.66 -8.40
CA ILE A 43 -13.24 -1.47 -7.64
C ILE A 43 -14.67 -1.07 -8.00
N ARG A 44 -15.00 -1.04 -9.30
CA ARG A 44 -16.34 -0.70 -9.78
C ARG A 44 -17.40 -1.72 -9.37
N GLU A 45 -17.11 -3.01 -9.48
CA GLU A 45 -18.05 -4.07 -9.10
C GLU A 45 -18.40 -4.00 -7.61
N VAL A 46 -17.40 -3.85 -6.73
CA VAL A 46 -17.63 -3.72 -5.29
C VAL A 46 -18.40 -2.44 -4.97
N ALA A 47 -18.06 -1.32 -5.62
CA ALA A 47 -18.79 -0.07 -5.43
C ALA A 47 -20.24 -0.12 -5.95
N ALA A 48 -20.54 -0.98 -6.92
CA ALA A 48 -21.88 -1.16 -7.47
C ALA A 48 -22.73 -2.13 -6.65
N GLU A 49 -22.13 -3.16 -6.05
CA GLU A 49 -22.85 -4.21 -5.32
C GLU A 49 -22.90 -4.01 -3.78
N CYS A 50 -22.02 -3.18 -3.21
CA CYS A 50 -21.95 -2.91 -1.77
C CYS A 50 -22.50 -1.52 -1.43
N GLU A 51 -23.17 -1.39 -0.29
CA GLU A 51 -23.83 -0.16 0.15
C GLU A 51 -22.85 0.87 0.74
N ARG A 52 -21.86 0.40 1.51
CA ARG A 52 -20.91 1.23 2.26
C ARG A 52 -19.50 0.66 2.15
N PRO A 53 -18.88 0.70 0.95
CA PRO A 53 -17.48 0.35 0.81
C PRO A 53 -16.57 1.38 1.50
N VAL A 54 -15.37 0.94 1.87
CA VAL A 54 -14.26 1.78 2.35
C VAL A 54 -12.95 1.31 1.74
N LEU A 55 -12.02 2.23 1.46
CA LEU A 55 -10.68 1.87 0.99
C LEU A 55 -9.66 1.98 2.12
N LEU A 56 -9.00 0.87 2.47
CA LEU A 56 -7.95 0.86 3.49
C LEU A 56 -6.69 1.54 2.93
N PHE A 57 -6.31 2.66 3.53
CA PHE A 57 -5.27 3.54 3.05
C PHE A 57 -4.21 3.78 4.14
N SER A 58 -3.03 3.19 3.97
CA SER A 58 -1.91 3.33 4.92
C SER A 58 -0.89 4.38 4.52
N GLY A 59 -1.02 5.01 3.34
CA GLY A 59 0.03 5.84 2.75
C GLY A 59 1.22 5.04 2.22
N GLY A 60 1.19 3.71 2.31
CA GLY A 60 2.18 2.84 1.67
C GLY A 60 1.92 2.68 0.17
N LYS A 61 2.97 2.34 -0.60
CA LYS A 61 2.96 2.27 -2.07
C LYS A 61 1.75 1.55 -2.67
N ASP A 62 1.37 0.39 -2.14
CA ASP A 62 0.28 -0.42 -2.70
C ASP A 62 -1.07 0.27 -2.46
N SER A 63 -1.25 0.88 -1.28
CA SER A 63 -2.47 1.61 -0.96
C SER A 63 -2.57 2.93 -1.74
N VAL A 64 -1.44 3.57 -2.07
CA VAL A 64 -1.39 4.74 -2.94
C VAL A 64 -1.74 4.38 -4.37
N VAL A 65 -1.17 3.29 -4.92
CA VAL A 65 -1.57 2.77 -6.25
C VAL A 65 -3.05 2.41 -6.27
N MET A 66 -3.57 1.75 -5.22
CA MET A 66 -4.99 1.42 -5.12
C MET A 66 -5.89 2.66 -5.09
N LEU A 67 -5.48 3.73 -4.37
CA LEU A 67 -6.21 5.00 -4.35
C LEU A 67 -6.16 5.72 -5.71
N HIS A 68 -5.01 5.70 -6.39
CA HIS A 68 -4.88 6.21 -7.76
C HIS A 68 -5.81 5.47 -8.74
N LEU A 69 -5.84 4.14 -8.67
CA LEU A 69 -6.75 3.31 -9.47
C LEU A 69 -8.22 3.60 -9.14
N ALA A 70 -8.56 3.86 -7.87
CA ALA A 70 -9.91 4.28 -7.49
C ALA A 70 -10.27 5.64 -8.09
N ARG A 71 -9.35 6.60 -8.12
CA ARG A 71 -9.55 7.88 -8.81
C ARG A 71 -9.84 7.66 -10.30
N LEU A 72 -9.03 6.86 -10.98
CA LEU A 72 -9.24 6.48 -12.39
C LEU A 72 -10.58 5.78 -12.63
N ALA A 73 -11.00 4.91 -11.71
CA ALA A 73 -12.24 4.16 -11.81
C ALA A 73 -13.49 5.06 -11.86
N PHE A 74 -13.44 6.25 -11.25
CA PHE A 74 -14.60 7.14 -11.13
C PHE A 74 -14.46 8.48 -11.84
N GLU A 75 -13.37 8.76 -12.57
CA GLU A 75 -13.28 9.98 -13.37
C GLU A 75 -14.43 10.10 -14.39
N PRO A 76 -14.95 11.32 -14.66
CA PRO A 76 -14.61 12.61 -14.04
C PRO A 76 -15.37 12.89 -12.72
N GLY A 77 -16.10 11.90 -12.20
CA GLY A 77 -16.76 11.98 -10.90
C GLY A 77 -15.81 11.84 -9.71
N VAL A 78 -16.39 11.81 -8.52
CA VAL A 78 -15.66 11.62 -7.25
C VAL A 78 -15.67 10.15 -6.83
N ILE A 79 -14.68 9.78 -6.03
CA ILE A 79 -14.66 8.44 -5.40
C ILE A 79 -15.87 8.36 -4.43
N PRO A 80 -16.78 7.38 -4.60
CA PRO A 80 -18.06 7.34 -3.89
C PRO A 80 -17.98 6.79 -2.47
N PHE A 81 -16.77 6.50 -1.96
CA PHE A 81 -16.53 5.92 -0.65
C PHE A 81 -15.39 6.62 0.08
N PRO A 82 -15.39 6.58 1.43
CA PRO A 82 -14.26 7.08 2.22
C PRO A 82 -13.01 6.21 2.06
N VAL A 83 -11.89 6.78 2.46
CA VAL A 83 -10.68 6.02 2.79
C VAL A 83 -10.57 5.87 4.31
N MET A 84 -9.93 4.81 4.79
CA MET A 84 -9.71 4.57 6.21
C MET A 84 -8.26 4.21 6.50
N HIS A 85 -7.69 4.86 7.51
CA HIS A 85 -6.37 4.54 8.05
C HIS A 85 -6.51 4.01 9.48
N VAL A 86 -5.85 2.89 9.77
CA VAL A 86 -5.70 2.39 11.15
C VAL A 86 -4.42 2.98 11.72
N ASP A 87 -4.55 3.98 12.58
CA ASP A 87 -3.40 4.74 13.07
C ASP A 87 -2.88 4.15 14.38
N THR A 88 -1.67 3.62 14.35
CA THR A 88 -1.01 3.06 15.52
C THR A 88 -0.48 4.14 16.47
N GLY A 89 -0.31 5.36 15.98
CA GLY A 89 0.46 6.43 16.62
C GLY A 89 1.98 6.24 16.50
N HIS A 90 2.46 5.13 15.93
CA HIS A 90 3.88 4.81 15.72
C HIS A 90 4.29 4.90 14.25
N ASN A 91 3.44 5.50 13.40
CA ASN A 91 3.69 5.71 11.98
C ASN A 91 4.83 6.72 11.75
N PHE A 92 5.50 6.62 10.60
CA PHE A 92 6.46 7.63 10.16
C PHE A 92 5.74 8.95 9.87
N PRO A 93 6.20 10.10 10.39
CA PRO A 93 5.59 11.40 10.13
C PRO A 93 5.44 11.71 8.64
N GLU A 94 6.44 11.34 7.82
CA GLU A 94 6.44 11.59 6.38
C GLU A 94 5.30 10.86 5.67
N VAL A 95 4.89 9.69 6.18
CA VAL A 95 3.76 8.92 5.63
C VAL A 95 2.45 9.60 5.99
N ILE A 96 2.34 10.09 7.22
CA ILE A 96 1.14 10.77 7.71
C ILE A 96 0.93 12.10 6.97
N GLU A 97 1.99 12.88 6.81
CA GLU A 97 1.96 14.13 6.04
C GLU A 97 1.58 13.88 4.58
N PHE A 98 2.18 12.88 3.94
CA PHE A 98 1.84 12.49 2.57
C PHE A 98 0.38 12.02 2.45
N ARG A 99 -0.07 11.17 3.39
CA ARG A 99 -1.46 10.67 3.45
C ARG A 99 -2.44 11.83 3.46
N ASP A 100 -2.23 12.79 4.36
CA ASP A 100 -3.15 13.92 4.55
C ASP A 100 -3.17 14.84 3.33
N ALA A 101 -2.00 15.09 2.72
CA ALA A 101 -1.90 15.85 1.48
C ALA A 101 -2.65 15.18 0.33
N LEU A 102 -2.43 13.88 0.09
CA LEU A 102 -3.06 13.14 -1.01
C LEU A 102 -4.57 13.01 -0.83
N VAL A 103 -5.03 12.76 0.40
CA VAL A 103 -6.47 12.74 0.74
C VAL A 103 -7.12 14.08 0.42
N ALA A 104 -6.48 15.19 0.78
CA ALA A 104 -6.98 16.53 0.51
C ALA A 104 -6.99 16.83 -0.99
N GLU A 105 -5.93 16.46 -1.71
CA GLU A 105 -5.82 16.62 -3.17
C GLU A 105 -6.95 15.88 -3.90
N PHE A 106 -7.22 14.63 -3.52
CA PHE A 106 -8.25 13.82 -4.16
C PHE A 106 -9.66 14.13 -3.66
N GLY A 107 -9.80 14.99 -2.65
CA GLY A 107 -11.08 15.40 -2.09
C GLY A 107 -11.87 14.25 -1.45
N VAL A 108 -11.18 13.24 -0.91
CA VAL A 108 -11.80 12.06 -0.30
C VAL A 108 -11.94 12.22 1.22
N ARG A 109 -12.98 11.62 1.80
CA ARG A 109 -13.17 11.61 3.25
C ARG A 109 -12.23 10.57 3.89
N LEU A 110 -11.38 11.00 4.81
CA LEU A 110 -10.55 10.13 5.64
C LEU A 110 -11.24 9.77 6.96
N VAL A 111 -11.29 8.47 7.25
CA VAL A 111 -11.67 7.90 8.54
C VAL A 111 -10.40 7.42 9.24
N VAL A 112 -10.19 7.80 10.50
CA VAL A 112 -9.04 7.37 11.29
C VAL A 112 -9.53 6.46 12.41
N ALA A 113 -9.06 5.22 12.43
CA ALA A 113 -9.27 4.27 13.51
C ALA A 113 -8.01 4.21 14.38
N GLY A 114 -8.01 4.89 15.53
CA GLY A 114 -6.85 5.00 16.40
C GLY A 114 -6.64 3.75 17.27
N VAL A 115 -5.43 3.19 17.25
CA VAL A 115 -5.00 2.18 18.24
C VAL A 115 -4.91 2.82 19.63
N GLN A 116 -4.49 4.08 19.72
CA GLN A 116 -4.45 4.79 21.01
C GLN A 116 -5.85 4.88 21.64
N ASP A 117 -6.89 5.16 20.84
CA ASP A 117 -8.27 5.18 21.33
C ASP A 117 -8.71 3.82 21.88
N ALA A 118 -8.26 2.72 21.27
CA ALA A 118 -8.54 1.37 21.75
C ALA A 118 -7.80 1.03 23.05
N ILE A 119 -6.57 1.52 23.21
CA ILE A 119 -5.79 1.40 24.45
C ILE A 119 -6.49 2.18 25.57
N ASP A 120 -6.82 3.45 25.33
CA ASP A 120 -7.43 4.34 26.33
C ASP A 120 -8.81 3.84 26.80
N GLN A 121 -9.53 3.14 25.91
CA GLN A 121 -10.82 2.52 26.21
C GLN A 121 -10.69 1.10 26.80
N GLY A 122 -9.47 0.57 26.94
CA GLY A 122 -9.21 -0.76 27.47
C GLY A 122 -9.66 -1.92 26.56
N ARG A 123 -9.85 -1.67 25.26
CA ARG A 123 -10.20 -2.70 24.27
C ARG A 123 -9.01 -3.56 23.89
N VAL A 124 -7.81 -2.99 23.95
CA VAL A 124 -6.53 -3.68 23.74
C VAL A 124 -5.53 -3.29 24.84
N PRO A 125 -4.56 -4.16 25.19
CA PRO A 125 -3.54 -3.83 26.18
C PRO A 125 -2.54 -2.79 25.65
N ASP A 126 -2.08 -1.89 26.51
CA ASP A 126 -0.96 -0.99 26.21
C ASP A 126 0.34 -1.80 26.17
N PRO A 127 1.06 -1.84 25.03
CA PRO A 127 2.32 -2.58 24.92
C PRO A 127 3.50 -1.81 25.53
N GLY A 128 3.26 -0.62 26.10
CA GLY A 128 4.27 0.27 26.64
C GLY A 128 4.87 1.21 25.59
N PRO A 129 5.79 2.09 25.99
CA PRO A 129 6.25 3.22 25.18
C PRO A 129 7.00 2.82 23.89
N THR A 130 7.70 1.69 23.91
CA THR A 130 8.46 1.18 22.76
C THR A 130 7.90 -0.15 22.24
N GLY A 131 6.77 -0.60 22.78
CA GLY A 131 6.15 -1.85 22.37
C GLY A 131 5.50 -1.72 20.99
N SER A 132 5.67 -2.73 20.14
CA SER A 132 5.06 -2.75 18.81
C SER A 132 3.52 -2.73 18.91
N ARG A 133 2.89 -1.79 18.22
CA ARG A 133 1.42 -1.67 18.12
C ARG A 133 0.87 -2.35 16.86
N ASN A 134 1.73 -2.86 15.99
CA ASN A 134 1.35 -3.43 14.69
C ASN A 134 0.33 -4.58 14.81
N ARG A 135 0.34 -5.36 15.90
CA ARG A 135 -0.66 -6.43 16.14
C ARG A 135 -1.99 -5.91 16.70
N LEU A 136 -2.00 -4.72 17.28
CA LEU A 136 -3.18 -4.14 17.91
C LEU A 136 -4.16 -3.54 16.88
N GLN A 137 -3.77 -3.43 15.61
CA GLN A 137 -4.57 -2.82 14.55
C GLN A 137 -5.88 -3.57 14.22
N THR A 138 -5.93 -4.88 14.44
CA THR A 138 -7.10 -5.69 14.08
C THR A 138 -8.36 -5.22 14.81
N GLU A 139 -8.24 -4.92 16.10
CA GLU A 139 -9.39 -4.54 16.91
C GLU A 139 -9.96 -3.16 16.51
N PRO A 140 -9.17 -2.07 16.39
CA PRO A 140 -9.66 -0.78 15.87
C PRO A 140 -10.23 -0.88 14.46
N LEU A 141 -9.62 -1.69 13.58
CA LEU A 141 -10.12 -1.94 12.23
C LEU A 141 -11.54 -2.52 12.27
N LEU A 142 -11.75 -3.61 13.00
CA LEU A 142 -13.05 -4.27 13.10
C LEU A 142 -14.07 -3.40 13.84
N HIS A 143 -13.63 -2.69 14.89
CA HIS A 143 -14.47 -1.75 15.61
C HIS A 143 -15.01 -0.67 14.67
N GLU A 144 -14.14 -0.05 13.87
CA GLU A 144 -14.53 1.02 12.95
C GLU A 144 -15.40 0.52 11.79
N ILE A 145 -15.10 -0.66 11.24
CA ILE A 145 -15.95 -1.32 10.24
C ILE A 145 -17.39 -1.49 10.75
N ASN A 146 -17.54 -2.01 11.97
CA ASN A 146 -18.84 -2.20 12.58
C ASN A 146 -19.53 -0.87 12.89
N ARG A 147 -18.81 0.07 13.50
CA ARG A 147 -19.32 1.39 13.90
C ARG A 147 -19.82 2.21 12.71
N SER A 148 -19.10 2.16 11.58
CA SER A 148 -19.47 2.83 10.33
C SER A 148 -20.34 1.97 9.40
N SER A 149 -20.64 0.73 9.81
CA SER A 149 -21.43 -0.23 9.03
C SER A 149 -20.89 -0.43 7.62
N PHE A 150 -19.55 -0.48 7.48
CA PHE A 150 -18.91 -0.78 6.21
C PHE A 150 -19.14 -2.25 5.85
N ASP A 151 -19.63 -2.49 4.64
CA ASP A 151 -19.98 -3.84 4.15
C ASP A 151 -18.93 -4.38 3.16
N ALA A 152 -17.99 -3.54 2.73
CA ALA A 152 -16.79 -3.93 2.00
C ALA A 152 -15.59 -3.05 2.39
N ALA A 153 -14.41 -3.66 2.45
CA ALA A 153 -13.16 -2.94 2.64
C ALA A 153 -12.13 -3.33 1.55
N PHE A 154 -11.70 -2.37 0.74
CA PHE A 154 -10.62 -2.59 -0.22
C PHE A 154 -9.27 -2.64 0.50
N GLY A 155 -8.46 -3.66 0.21
CA GLY A 155 -7.11 -3.81 0.74
C GLY A 155 -6.09 -3.94 -0.40
N GLY A 156 -4.91 -3.35 -0.19
CA GLY A 156 -3.79 -3.41 -1.15
C GLY A 156 -2.95 -4.69 -1.06
N ALA A 157 -3.49 -5.78 -0.50
CA ALA A 157 -2.74 -7.03 -0.35
C ALA A 157 -2.56 -7.74 -1.70
N ARG A 158 -1.36 -8.29 -1.92
CA ARG A 158 -1.00 -9.03 -3.14
C ARG A 158 -0.65 -10.48 -2.83
N ARG A 159 -0.85 -11.37 -3.79
CA ARG A 159 -0.56 -12.81 -3.64
C ARG A 159 0.94 -13.12 -3.56
N ASP A 160 1.78 -12.28 -4.18
CA ASP A 160 3.23 -12.47 -4.22
C ASP A 160 3.95 -12.06 -2.92
N GLU A 161 3.28 -11.32 -2.05
CA GLU A 161 3.88 -10.78 -0.82
C GLU A 161 4.19 -11.82 0.24
N ASP A 162 3.35 -12.87 0.36
CA ASP A 162 3.46 -13.88 1.41
C ASP A 162 2.77 -15.20 1.02
N LYS A 163 3.30 -16.34 1.50
CA LYS A 163 2.75 -17.68 1.23
C LYS A 163 1.29 -17.84 1.68
N ALA A 164 0.90 -17.25 2.80
CA ALA A 164 -0.48 -17.31 3.30
C ALA A 164 -1.47 -16.59 2.36
N ARG A 165 -0.99 -15.62 1.58
CA ARG A 165 -1.77 -14.86 0.59
C ARG A 165 -1.83 -15.52 -0.78
N ALA A 166 -0.96 -16.49 -1.07
CA ALA A 166 -0.89 -17.13 -2.39
C ALA A 166 -2.22 -17.80 -2.82
N LYS A 167 -3.07 -18.18 -1.86
CA LYS A 167 -4.40 -18.77 -2.09
C LYS A 167 -5.55 -17.79 -1.81
N GLU A 168 -5.25 -16.51 -1.61
CA GLU A 168 -6.27 -15.50 -1.34
C GLU A 168 -7.13 -15.24 -2.58
N ARG A 169 -8.42 -15.05 -2.33
CA ARG A 169 -9.41 -14.66 -3.35
C ARG A 169 -9.39 -13.16 -3.55
N VAL A 170 -9.93 -12.67 -4.66
CA VAL A 170 -10.15 -11.23 -4.85
C VAL A 170 -11.17 -10.71 -3.84
N LEU A 171 -12.27 -11.44 -3.65
CA LEU A 171 -13.29 -11.18 -2.64
C LEU A 171 -13.21 -12.22 -1.53
N SER A 172 -12.87 -11.76 -0.33
CA SER A 172 -12.70 -12.58 0.85
C SER A 172 -13.79 -12.21 1.87
N PHE A 173 -14.70 -13.14 2.15
CA PHE A 173 -15.89 -12.89 2.98
C PHE A 173 -15.59 -13.02 4.47
N ARG A 174 -16.22 -12.18 5.28
CA ARG A 174 -16.12 -12.17 6.74
C ARG A 174 -17.52 -12.26 7.35
N ASP A 175 -17.63 -12.98 8.47
CA ASP A 175 -18.88 -13.06 9.21
C ASP A 175 -19.16 -11.78 10.01
N ALA A 176 -20.26 -11.76 10.77
CA ALA A 176 -20.64 -10.60 11.58
C ALA A 176 -19.68 -10.23 12.72
N PHE A 177 -18.74 -11.12 13.06
CA PHE A 177 -17.68 -10.87 14.02
C PHE A 177 -16.36 -10.48 13.34
N GLY A 178 -16.36 -10.37 12.00
CA GLY A 178 -15.18 -10.08 11.21
C GLY A 178 -14.28 -11.29 10.95
N GLN A 179 -14.69 -12.51 11.31
CA GLN A 179 -13.87 -13.71 11.18
C GLN A 179 -13.92 -14.30 9.77
N TRP A 180 -12.84 -14.98 9.38
CA TRP A 180 -12.77 -15.69 8.10
C TRP A 180 -13.17 -17.16 8.24
N ASP A 181 -14.15 -17.60 7.44
CA ASP A 181 -14.54 -19.02 7.33
C ASP A 181 -14.29 -19.53 5.89
N PRO A 182 -13.51 -20.61 5.68
CA PRO A 182 -13.27 -21.19 4.37
C PRO A 182 -14.55 -21.64 3.65
N LYS A 183 -15.59 -22.06 4.38
CA LYS A 183 -16.86 -22.54 3.79
C LYS A 183 -17.71 -21.43 3.21
N ASN A 184 -17.53 -20.20 3.68
CA ASN A 184 -18.27 -19.02 3.23
C ASN A 184 -17.62 -18.35 2.00
N GLN A 185 -16.45 -18.84 1.58
CA GLN A 185 -15.74 -18.30 0.42
C GLN A 185 -16.35 -18.80 -0.89
N ARG A 186 -16.46 -17.90 -1.87
CA ARG A 186 -17.16 -18.16 -3.13
C ARG A 186 -16.17 -18.44 -4.26
N PRO A 187 -16.49 -19.35 -5.19
CA PRO A 187 -15.71 -19.50 -6.42
C PRO A 187 -15.69 -18.20 -7.23
N GLU A 188 -14.53 -17.86 -7.77
CA GLU A 188 -14.32 -16.70 -8.64
C GLU A 188 -14.03 -17.23 -10.04
N LEU A 189 -15.08 -17.41 -10.84
CA LEU A 189 -14.94 -17.95 -12.19
C LEU A 189 -14.85 -16.77 -13.17
N TRP A 190 -13.82 -16.78 -14.02
CA TRP A 190 -13.50 -15.69 -14.96
C TRP A 190 -13.27 -14.35 -14.23
N ARG A 191 -14.11 -13.36 -14.52
CA ARG A 191 -14.17 -12.04 -13.87
C ARG A 191 -15.62 -11.74 -13.47
N LEU A 192 -16.32 -12.77 -12.98
CA LEU A 192 -17.67 -12.65 -12.44
C LEU A 192 -17.57 -12.74 -10.93
N TYR A 193 -17.88 -11.63 -10.26
CA TYR A 193 -17.82 -11.52 -8.81
C TYR A 193 -19.24 -11.52 -8.25
N ASN A 194 -19.39 -12.03 -7.03
CA ASN A 194 -20.64 -11.96 -6.27
C ASN A 194 -20.32 -11.35 -4.91
N ALA A 195 -20.42 -10.03 -4.81
CA ALA A 195 -20.04 -9.24 -3.63
C ALA A 195 -21.18 -9.09 -2.61
N ARG A 196 -22.34 -9.73 -2.83
CA ARG A 196 -23.48 -9.67 -1.90
C ARG A 196 -23.11 -10.17 -0.51
N VAL A 197 -23.30 -9.37 0.52
CA VAL A 197 -23.12 -9.76 1.94
C VAL A 197 -24.45 -9.71 2.67
N ARG A 198 -24.59 -10.49 3.75
CA ARG A 198 -25.77 -10.42 4.62
C ARG A 198 -25.62 -9.24 5.59
N PRO A 199 -26.72 -8.74 6.20
CA PRO A 199 -26.63 -7.73 7.25
C PRO A 199 -25.65 -8.14 8.36
N GLY A 200 -24.69 -7.25 8.66
CA GLY A 200 -23.62 -7.47 9.64
C GLY A 200 -22.38 -8.17 9.08
N GLU A 201 -22.48 -8.92 7.98
CA GLU A 201 -21.32 -9.46 7.28
C GLU A 201 -20.65 -8.36 6.45
N HIS A 202 -19.36 -8.55 6.16
CA HIS A 202 -18.63 -7.68 5.26
C HIS A 202 -17.63 -8.49 4.43
N LEU A 203 -17.04 -7.87 3.42
CA LEU A 203 -15.97 -8.49 2.64
C LEU A 203 -14.68 -7.66 2.64
N ARG A 204 -13.59 -8.33 2.29
CA ARG A 204 -12.30 -7.72 1.94
C ARG A 204 -12.12 -7.90 0.44
N ALA A 205 -11.91 -6.81 -0.27
CA ALA A 205 -11.69 -6.81 -1.71
C ALA A 205 -10.22 -6.47 -2.01
N PHE A 206 -9.57 -7.24 -2.88
CA PHE A 206 -8.15 -7.09 -3.21
C PHE A 206 -7.95 -6.81 -4.70
N PRO A 207 -8.18 -5.56 -5.17
CA PRO A 207 -8.00 -5.21 -6.59
C PRO A 207 -6.58 -5.46 -7.11
N LEU A 208 -5.60 -5.46 -6.21
CA LEU A 208 -4.19 -5.65 -6.53
C LEU A 208 -3.73 -7.12 -6.44
N SER A 209 -4.61 -8.08 -6.20
CA SER A 209 -4.20 -9.46 -5.84
C SER A 209 -3.21 -10.12 -6.81
N ASP A 210 -3.32 -9.82 -8.11
CA ASP A 210 -2.49 -10.39 -9.19
C ASP A 210 -1.28 -9.53 -9.57
N TRP A 211 -1.10 -8.40 -8.91
CA TRP A 211 0.04 -7.52 -9.10
C TRP A 211 1.25 -8.06 -8.35
N THR A 212 2.42 -7.94 -8.95
CA THR A 212 3.70 -8.18 -8.27
C THR A 212 4.31 -6.87 -7.79
N GLU A 213 5.37 -6.95 -6.98
CA GLU A 213 6.10 -5.74 -6.58
C GLU A 213 6.66 -5.01 -7.81
N LEU A 214 7.14 -5.75 -8.81
CA LEU A 214 7.64 -5.19 -10.06
C LEU A 214 6.53 -4.44 -10.82
N ASP A 215 5.33 -5.01 -10.87
CA ASP A 215 4.18 -4.38 -11.52
C ASP A 215 3.79 -3.07 -10.80
N ILE A 216 3.81 -3.06 -9.45
CA ILE A 216 3.53 -1.86 -8.63
C ILE A 216 4.55 -0.74 -8.93
N TRP A 217 5.85 -1.03 -8.88
CA TRP A 217 6.87 -0.01 -9.15
C TRP A 217 6.87 0.45 -10.60
N ARG A 218 6.62 -0.45 -11.55
CA ARG A 218 6.48 -0.08 -12.96
C ARG A 218 5.27 0.84 -13.16
N TYR A 219 4.15 0.57 -12.48
CA TYR A 219 2.99 1.44 -12.49
C TYR A 219 3.29 2.85 -11.98
N ILE A 220 3.93 2.93 -10.83
CA ILE A 220 4.34 4.19 -10.20
C ILE A 220 5.23 4.98 -11.16
N ALA A 221 6.22 4.33 -11.76
CA ALA A 221 7.17 4.97 -12.66
C ALA A 221 6.56 5.44 -13.99
N VAL A 222 5.63 4.66 -14.56
CA VAL A 222 4.98 4.97 -15.85
C VAL A 222 3.88 6.03 -15.70
N ASN A 223 3.13 6.00 -14.61
CA ASN A 223 2.01 6.92 -14.38
C ASN A 223 2.37 8.12 -13.50
N ASP A 224 3.64 8.25 -13.11
CA ASP A 224 4.14 9.35 -12.26
C ASP A 224 3.34 9.48 -10.95
N VAL A 225 3.11 8.34 -10.28
CA VAL A 225 2.36 8.30 -9.02
C VAL A 225 3.27 8.73 -7.88
N ASP A 226 2.92 9.82 -7.21
CA ASP A 226 3.68 10.29 -6.06
C ASP A 226 3.67 9.28 -4.91
N LEU A 227 4.78 9.25 -4.16
CA LEU A 227 4.95 8.42 -2.97
C LEU A 227 5.61 9.23 -1.85
N PRO A 228 5.45 8.82 -0.57
CA PRO A 228 6.25 9.36 0.51
C PRO A 228 7.75 9.26 0.19
N ALA A 229 8.49 10.36 0.41
CA ALA A 229 9.91 10.46 0.03
C ALA A 229 10.80 9.34 0.60
N MET A 230 10.38 8.72 1.71
CA MET A 230 11.09 7.59 2.33
C MET A 230 11.22 6.36 1.44
N TYR A 231 10.36 6.22 0.43
CA TYR A 231 10.46 5.15 -0.57
C TYR A 231 11.67 5.30 -1.50
N TYR A 232 12.25 6.51 -1.55
CA TYR A 232 13.45 6.84 -2.28
C TYR A 232 14.64 7.05 -1.34
N SER A 233 15.83 6.99 -1.90
CA SER A 233 17.10 7.11 -1.19
C SER A 233 17.22 8.46 -0.49
N HIS A 234 17.46 8.43 0.82
CA HIS A 234 17.68 9.60 1.67
C HIS A 234 18.65 9.25 2.82
N ARG A 235 19.22 10.27 3.45
CA ARG A 235 20.04 10.06 4.66
C ARG A 235 19.13 9.94 5.87
N ARG A 236 19.38 8.93 6.70
CA ARG A 236 18.63 8.69 7.94
C ARG A 236 19.55 8.20 9.03
N GLU A 237 19.34 8.70 10.24
CA GLU A 237 19.94 8.11 11.43
C GLU A 237 19.25 6.77 11.73
N VAL A 238 20.05 5.71 11.81
CA VAL A 238 19.57 4.35 12.01
C VAL A 238 20.35 3.65 13.12
N VAL A 239 19.74 2.62 13.68
CA VAL A 239 20.39 1.65 14.55
C VAL A 239 20.27 0.26 13.93
N GLU A 240 21.35 -0.52 14.00
CA GLU A 240 21.32 -1.92 13.58
C GLU A 240 20.84 -2.80 14.74
N ARG A 241 19.64 -3.39 14.59
CA ARG A 241 19.02 -4.25 15.59
C ARG A 241 18.44 -5.48 14.90
N ASP A 242 18.82 -6.67 15.37
CA ASP A 242 18.38 -7.96 14.81
C ASP A 242 18.57 -8.09 13.29
N GLY A 243 19.67 -7.52 12.77
CA GLY A 243 20.02 -7.52 11.35
C GLY A 243 19.10 -6.62 10.49
N MET A 244 18.47 -5.62 11.09
CA MET A 244 17.64 -4.62 10.43
C MET A 244 18.16 -3.22 10.76
N LEU A 245 18.12 -2.31 9.79
CA LEU A 245 18.38 -0.89 10.01
C LEU A 245 17.07 -0.21 10.42
N LEU A 246 16.88 0.06 11.71
CA LEU A 246 15.69 0.74 12.20
C LEU A 246 15.96 2.24 12.26
N ALA A 247 15.00 3.06 11.84
CA ALA A 247 15.08 4.51 12.07
C ALA A 247 15.17 4.78 13.57
N THR A 248 16.05 5.69 13.99
CA THR A 248 15.98 6.23 15.34
C THR A 248 14.79 7.17 15.46
N GLY A 249 14.16 7.21 16.62
CA GLY A 249 13.00 8.08 16.85
C GLY A 249 12.36 7.86 18.22
N PRO A 250 11.24 8.54 18.50
CA PRO A 250 10.57 8.49 19.80
C PRO A 250 10.17 7.07 20.23
N PHE A 251 9.78 6.23 19.28
CA PHE A 251 9.32 4.85 19.51
C PHE A 251 10.42 3.81 19.33
N THR A 252 11.53 4.20 18.71
CA THR A 252 12.70 3.37 18.41
C THR A 252 13.99 4.05 18.87
N PRO A 253 14.12 4.43 20.16
CA PRO A 253 15.38 4.95 20.66
C PRO A 253 16.47 3.86 20.58
N PRO A 254 17.75 4.25 20.43
CA PRO A 254 18.86 3.32 20.62
C PRO A 254 18.82 2.73 22.03
N ALA A 255 18.95 1.41 22.13
CA ALA A 255 19.08 0.70 23.40
C ALA A 255 20.47 0.92 24.01
N ALA A 256 20.64 0.53 25.27
CA ALA A 256 21.92 0.65 25.94
C ALA A 256 23.02 -0.14 25.19
N GLY A 257 24.06 0.57 24.73
CA GLY A 257 25.18 -0.01 23.98
C GLY A 257 24.98 -0.07 22.46
N GLU A 258 23.80 0.29 21.95
CA GLU A 258 23.60 0.49 20.52
C GLU A 258 24.12 1.86 20.08
N LEU A 259 24.78 1.90 18.93
CA LEU A 259 25.30 3.13 18.34
C LEU A 259 24.42 3.51 17.15
N ALA A 260 23.79 4.66 17.24
CA ALA A 260 23.11 5.29 16.11
C ALA A 260 24.15 5.84 15.12
N PHE A 261 23.90 5.70 13.83
CA PHE A 261 24.74 6.25 12.77
C PHE A 261 23.90 6.69 11.57
N GLU A 262 24.41 7.64 10.79
CA GLU A 262 23.77 8.04 9.54
C GLU A 262 24.08 7.05 8.42
N GLU A 263 23.04 6.68 7.66
CA GLU A 263 23.16 5.81 6.49
C GLU A 263 22.28 6.34 5.35
N THR A 264 22.66 6.02 4.11
CA THR A 264 21.84 6.30 2.93
C THR A 264 20.91 5.12 2.65
N VAL A 265 19.61 5.32 2.89
CA VAL A 265 18.61 4.25 2.90
C VAL A 265 17.33 4.65 2.17
N ARG A 266 16.51 3.64 1.86
CA ARG A 266 15.10 3.78 1.49
C ARG A 266 14.27 2.74 2.24
N TYR A 267 12.96 2.80 2.09
CA TYR A 267 12.04 1.79 2.61
C TYR A 267 11.34 1.05 1.49
N ARG A 268 11.37 -0.29 1.53
CA ARG A 268 10.68 -1.15 0.56
C ARG A 268 9.21 -1.35 0.94
N THR A 269 8.97 -1.52 2.24
CA THR A 269 7.63 -1.50 2.85
C THR A 269 7.63 -0.47 3.98
N VAL A 270 6.45 0.05 4.31
CA VAL A 270 6.29 1.02 5.39
C VAL A 270 5.12 0.62 6.29
N GLY A 271 5.37 0.65 7.60
CA GLY A 271 4.40 0.47 8.68
C GLY A 271 4.92 1.24 9.90
N ASP A 272 4.71 0.69 11.10
CA ASP A 272 5.23 1.32 12.32
C ASP A 272 6.76 1.44 12.31
N MET A 273 7.26 2.56 12.83
CA MET A 273 8.70 2.80 13.05
C MET A 273 9.33 1.65 13.85
N THR A 274 8.57 1.07 14.79
CA THR A 274 9.02 0.00 15.69
C THR A 274 9.36 -1.32 14.99
N CYS A 275 8.88 -1.56 13.78
CA CYS A 275 9.07 -2.85 13.10
C CYS A 275 9.38 -2.76 11.60
N THR A 276 9.62 -1.54 11.09
CA THR A 276 9.96 -1.30 9.68
C THR A 276 11.47 -1.06 9.53
N GLY A 277 12.16 -1.98 8.88
CA GLY A 277 13.57 -1.85 8.54
C GLY A 277 13.80 -1.11 7.23
N ALA A 278 14.77 -0.21 7.23
CA ALA A 278 15.30 0.45 6.05
C ALA A 278 16.26 -0.49 5.29
N VAL A 279 16.44 -0.22 3.99
CA VAL A 279 17.42 -0.91 3.13
C VAL A 279 18.39 0.10 2.54
N ARG A 280 19.67 -0.26 2.48
CA ARG A 280 20.68 0.54 1.78
C ARG A 280 20.36 0.55 0.30
N SER A 281 20.23 1.74 -0.29
CA SER A 281 19.88 1.88 -1.70
C SER A 281 20.29 3.25 -2.23
N PRO A 282 20.84 3.32 -3.45
CA PRO A 282 21.10 4.59 -4.14
C PRO A 282 19.89 5.10 -4.94
N ALA A 283 18.75 4.40 -4.96
CA ALA A 283 17.64 4.70 -5.85
C ALA A 283 16.87 5.96 -5.41
N THR A 284 17.02 7.07 -6.15
CA THR A 284 16.42 8.37 -5.81
C THR A 284 15.05 8.63 -6.42
N ASP A 285 14.56 7.72 -7.28
CA ASP A 285 13.27 7.82 -7.95
C ASP A 285 12.70 6.43 -8.28
N ALA A 286 11.47 6.38 -8.80
CA ALA A 286 10.76 5.13 -9.09
C ALA A 286 11.47 4.28 -10.15
N TRP A 287 12.13 4.91 -11.14
CA TRP A 287 12.89 4.20 -12.17
C TRP A 287 14.16 3.56 -11.61
N GLY A 288 14.84 4.25 -10.69
CA GLY A 288 15.98 3.72 -9.96
C GLY A 288 15.59 2.54 -9.07
N VAL A 289 14.44 2.62 -8.40
CA VAL A 289 13.94 1.50 -7.57
C VAL A 289 13.57 0.31 -8.46
N LEU A 290 12.90 0.56 -9.59
CA LEU A 290 12.56 -0.49 -10.56
C LEU A 290 13.81 -1.22 -11.07
N ALA A 291 14.86 -0.46 -11.44
CA ALA A 291 16.13 -1.03 -11.89
C ALA A 291 16.84 -1.87 -10.80
N GLU A 292 16.72 -1.48 -9.53
CA GLU A 292 17.24 -2.25 -8.40
C GLU A 292 16.49 -3.57 -8.20
N ILE A 293 15.15 -3.53 -8.29
CA ILE A 293 14.29 -4.71 -8.09
C ILE A 293 14.51 -5.75 -9.19
N GLU A 294 14.65 -5.32 -10.45
CA GLU A 294 14.92 -6.23 -11.58
C GLU A 294 16.23 -7.02 -11.42
N GLN A 295 17.17 -6.52 -10.60
CA GLN A 295 18.46 -7.16 -10.32
C GLN A 295 18.46 -7.97 -9.01
N SER A 296 17.45 -7.79 -8.16
CA SER A 296 17.38 -8.41 -6.84
C SER A 296 16.67 -9.77 -6.87
N ARG A 297 17.10 -10.69 -6.00
CA ARG A 297 16.46 -12.01 -5.80
C ARG A 297 15.76 -12.14 -4.45
N ILE A 298 15.66 -11.05 -3.69
CA ILE A 298 15.15 -11.06 -2.31
C ILE A 298 13.68 -10.63 -2.31
N THR A 299 12.82 -11.36 -1.59
CA THR A 299 11.39 -11.04 -1.46
C THR A 299 11.15 -9.76 -0.66
N GLU A 300 10.03 -9.09 -0.92
CA GLU A 300 9.73 -7.75 -0.40
C GLU A 300 9.69 -7.66 1.12
N ARG A 301 8.84 -8.48 1.73
CA ARG A 301 8.53 -8.41 3.16
C ARG A 301 9.56 -9.13 4.03
N GLY A 302 10.06 -10.28 3.58
CA GLY A 302 11.02 -11.10 4.34
C GLY A 302 12.33 -10.37 4.69
N ALA A 303 12.71 -9.37 3.90
CA ALA A 303 13.88 -8.54 4.17
C ALA A 303 13.63 -7.40 5.16
N THR A 304 12.41 -6.85 5.24
CA THR A 304 12.17 -5.50 5.78
C THR A 304 11.20 -5.41 6.96
N ARG A 305 10.50 -6.49 7.34
CA ARG A 305 9.63 -6.49 8.53
C ARG A 305 10.07 -7.50 9.59
N ALA A 306 10.25 -7.02 10.81
CA ALA A 306 10.66 -7.86 11.94
C ALA A 306 9.55 -8.87 12.30
N ASP A 307 8.29 -8.42 12.34
CA ASP A 307 7.13 -9.22 12.75
C ASP A 307 6.88 -10.44 11.86
N ASP A 308 7.23 -10.35 10.57
CA ASP A 308 7.05 -11.42 9.58
C ASP A 308 8.13 -12.53 9.75
N ARG A 309 9.23 -12.27 10.47
CA ARG A 309 10.28 -13.26 10.76
C ARG A 309 9.94 -14.18 11.94
N PHE A 310 8.95 -13.84 12.76
CA PHE A 310 8.71 -14.53 14.04
C PHE A 310 7.90 -15.83 13.94
N SER A 311 7.18 -16.11 12.84
CA SER A 311 6.49 -17.40 12.60
C SER A 311 5.78 -17.43 11.24
N GLU A 312 5.88 -18.53 10.48
CA GLU A 312 5.08 -18.76 9.25
C GLU A 312 3.55 -18.67 9.50
N ALA A 313 3.08 -18.91 10.73
CA ALA A 313 1.66 -18.87 11.08
C ALA A 313 1.12 -17.45 11.39
N ALA A 314 1.99 -16.46 11.58
CA ALA A 314 1.58 -15.13 12.07
C ALA A 314 0.61 -14.41 11.13
N MET A 315 0.72 -14.65 9.82
CA MET A 315 -0.21 -14.09 8.83
C MET A 315 -1.51 -14.90 8.74
N GLU A 316 -1.44 -16.23 8.82
CA GLU A 316 -2.64 -17.08 8.83
C GLU A 316 -3.54 -16.78 10.03
N ASP A 317 -2.94 -16.53 11.20
CA ASP A 317 -3.67 -16.13 12.41
C ASP A 317 -4.37 -14.78 12.21
N ARG A 318 -3.66 -13.77 11.68
CA ARG A 318 -4.24 -12.45 11.37
C ARG A 318 -5.41 -12.52 10.38
N LYS A 319 -5.35 -13.44 9.40
CA LYS A 319 -6.46 -13.69 8.48
C LYS A 319 -7.69 -14.21 9.20
N ARG A 320 -7.49 -15.19 10.08
CA ARG A 320 -8.56 -15.80 10.88
C ARG A 320 -9.20 -14.79 11.83
N GLU A 321 -8.38 -13.91 12.39
CA GLU A 321 -8.79 -12.81 13.27
C GLU A 321 -9.47 -11.65 12.53
N GLY A 322 -9.41 -11.59 11.20
CA GLY A 322 -10.13 -10.59 10.39
C GLY A 322 -9.34 -9.37 9.92
N TYR A 323 -8.02 -9.35 10.11
CA TYR A 323 -7.16 -8.22 9.75
C TYR A 323 -7.12 -7.97 8.23
N PHE A 324 -6.88 -9.02 7.45
CA PHE A 324 -7.06 -9.04 6.00
C PHE A 324 -8.00 -10.16 5.64
#